data_AF-A0A374T7L1-F1
#
_entry.id   AF-A0A374T7L1-F1
#
_cell.length_a   1.000
_cell.length_b   1.000
_cell.length_c   1.000
_cell.angle_alpha   90.00
_cell.angle_beta   90.00
_cell.angle_gamma   90.00
#
_symmetry.space_group_name_H-M   'P 1'
#
loop_
_entity.id
_entity.type
_entity.pdbx_description
1 polymer ?
#
loop_
_entity_poly.entity_id
_entity_poly.type
_entity_poly.pdbx_seq_one_letter_code
_entity_poly.pdbx_strand_id
1 'polypeptide(L)'
;MKEINAEIYLNGNNDGTTIKLSDEEAENLLTLWKEAQDTILKGMEEEDYWEKFNPWLKEKAPNLHEKIMDAYYQETSERLSIGGWVESDEFMSIGHDIDGAYLDFDNEVVINQIFPPSK
;
A
#
# COMPACT_ATOMS: atom_id res chain seq x y z
N MET A 1 -4.62 16.45 -10.20
CA MET A 1 -3.83 15.29 -9.78
C MET A 1 -3.38 15.56 -8.36
N LYS A 2 -3.70 14.67 -7.42
CA LYS A 2 -3.35 14.77 -6.01
C LYS A 2 -2.43 13.60 -5.64
N GLU A 3 -1.47 13.89 -4.78
CA GLU A 3 -0.62 12.87 -4.17
C GLU A 3 -1.25 12.46 -2.83
N ILE A 4 -1.43 11.15 -2.66
CA ILE A 4 -1.96 10.54 -1.43
C ILE A 4 -0.89 9.58 -0.93
N ASN A 5 -0.62 9.58 0.38
CA ASN A 5 0.27 8.59 0.97
C ASN A 5 -0.56 7.43 1.52
N ALA A 6 -0.14 6.21 1.21
CA ALA A 6 -0.70 4.99 1.77
C ALA A 6 0.37 4.31 2.64
N GLU A 7 -0.02 3.87 3.83
CA GLU A 7 0.80 2.95 4.62
C GLU A 7 0.55 1.53 4.14
N ILE A 8 1.63 0.82 3.84
CA ILE A 8 1.63 -0.57 3.40
C ILE A 8 2.27 -1.40 4.49
N TYR A 9 1.61 -2.45 4.94
CA TYR A 9 2.20 -3.43 5.83
C TYR A 9 2.83 -4.53 4.99
N LEU A 10 4.13 -4.72 5.18
CA LEU A 10 4.97 -5.71 4.53
C LEU A 10 5.59 -6.62 5.61
N ASN A 11 5.18 -7.89 5.66
CA ASN A 11 5.77 -8.93 6.52
C ASN A 11 5.97 -8.58 8.02
N GLY A 12 5.13 -7.72 8.62
CA GLY A 12 5.37 -7.27 10.00
C GLY A 12 5.84 -5.83 10.14
N ASN A 13 6.22 -5.17 9.04
CA ASN A 13 6.77 -3.83 9.04
C ASN A 13 5.89 -2.87 8.27
N ASN A 14 5.75 -1.64 8.77
CA ASN A 14 5.11 -0.56 8.03
C ASN A 14 6.10 0.06 7.06
N ASP A 15 5.71 0.08 5.80
CA ASP A 15 6.31 0.84 4.70
C ASP A 15 5.28 1.86 4.19
N GLY A 16 5.65 2.69 3.24
CA GLY A 16 4.73 3.67 2.66
C GLY A 16 5.01 3.94 1.20
N THR A 17 3.95 4.27 0.47
CA THR A 17 4.08 4.70 -0.92
C THR A 17 3.25 5.94 -1.20
N THR A 18 3.72 6.76 -2.14
CA THR A 18 2.98 7.92 -2.63
C THR A 18 2.30 7.59 -3.94
N ILE A 19 0.98 7.62 -3.95
CA ILE A 19 0.15 7.38 -5.14
C ILE A 19 -0.31 8.70 -5.77
N LYS A 20 -0.24 8.77 -7.10
CA LYS A 20 -0.76 9.91 -7.88
C LYS A 20 -2.14 9.56 -8.42
N LEU A 21 -3.15 10.25 -7.94
CA LEU A 21 -4.55 10.07 -8.34
C LEU A 21 -5.11 11.31 -9.03
N SER A 22 -6.16 11.13 -9.83
CA SER A 22 -6.99 12.27 -10.25
C SER A 22 -7.70 12.90 -9.03
N ASP A 23 -8.21 14.12 -9.18
CA ASP A 23 -8.82 14.83 -8.05
C ASP A 23 -10.08 14.09 -7.54
N GLU A 24 -10.86 13.51 -8.46
CA GLU A 24 -12.05 12.69 -8.18
C GLU A 24 -11.69 11.38 -7.48
N GLU A 25 -10.66 10.68 -7.95
CA GLU A 25 -10.19 9.43 -7.34
C GLU A 25 -9.64 9.64 -5.93
N ALA A 26 -8.89 10.72 -5.72
CA ALA A 26 -8.39 11.08 -4.40
C ALA A 26 -9.54 11.43 -3.45
N GLU A 27 -10.55 12.18 -3.91
CA GLU A 27 -11.73 12.50 -3.09
C GLU A 27 -12.55 11.24 -2.75
N ASN A 28 -12.70 10.33 -3.70
CA ASN A 28 -13.34 9.04 -3.47
C ASN A 28 -12.57 8.20 -2.45
N LEU A 29 -11.24 8.07 -2.61
CA LEU A 29 -10.39 7.31 -1.68
C LEU A 29 -10.47 7.88 -0.25
N LEU A 30 -10.41 9.21 -0.10
CA LEU A 30 -10.50 9.86 1.21
C LEU A 30 -11.89 9.69 1.84
N THR A 31 -12.94 9.68 1.03
CA THR A 31 -14.32 9.43 1.50
C THR A 31 -14.46 7.99 2.00
N LEU A 32 -13.94 7.01 1.24
CA LEU A 32 -13.94 5.60 1.63
C LEU A 32 -13.09 5.36 2.88
N TRP A 33 -11.94 6.01 2.99
CA TRP A 33 -11.12 5.95 4.19
C TRP A 33 -11.89 6.46 5.42
N LYS A 34 -12.58 7.59 5.29
CA LYS A 34 -13.41 8.13 6.37
C LYS A 34 -14.57 7.20 6.73
N GLU A 35 -15.23 6.59 5.73
CA GLU A 35 -16.26 5.56 5.96
C GLU A 35 -15.71 4.37 6.73
N ALA A 36 -14.53 3.86 6.37
CA ALA A 36 -13.88 2.75 7.05
C ALA A 36 -13.56 3.10 8.52
N GLN A 37 -12.99 4.28 8.78
CA GLN A 37 -12.70 4.77 10.14
C GLN A 37 -13.95 4.83 11.03
N ASP A 38 -15.07 5.30 10.47
CA ASP A 38 -16.32 5.48 11.23
C ASP A 38 -17.13 4.17 11.40
N THR A 39 -16.77 3.12 10.64
CA THR A 39 -17.51 1.84 10.60
C THR A 39 -16.64 0.65 11.01
N ILE A 40 -15.87 0.09 10.08
CA ILE A 40 -15.18 -1.19 10.23
C ILE A 40 -13.90 -1.11 11.07
N LEU A 41 -13.29 0.07 11.20
CA LEU A 41 -12.06 0.29 11.98
C LEU A 41 -12.32 0.90 13.36
N LYS A 42 -13.59 1.16 13.69
CA LYS A 42 -13.95 1.86 14.92
C LYS A 42 -13.56 1.05 16.16
N GLY A 43 -12.62 1.58 16.94
CA GLY A 43 -12.14 0.95 18.17
C GLY A 43 -11.15 -0.20 17.93
N MET A 44 -10.63 -0.33 16.72
CA MET A 44 -9.44 -1.14 16.44
C MET A 44 -8.18 -0.30 16.67
N GLU A 45 -7.07 -0.97 17.00
CA GLU A 45 -5.76 -0.34 17.03
C GLU A 45 -5.27 -0.09 15.59
N GLU A 46 -4.57 1.01 15.35
CA GLU A 46 -4.13 1.41 14.00
C GLU A 46 -3.18 0.40 13.36
N GLU A 47 -2.42 -0.35 14.18
CA GLU A 47 -1.50 -1.42 13.77
C GLU A 47 -2.24 -2.63 13.16
N ASP A 48 -3.54 -2.79 13.45
CA ASP A 48 -4.36 -3.92 13.01
C ASP A 48 -5.36 -3.53 11.90
N TYR A 49 -5.35 -2.29 11.43
CA TYR A 49 -6.34 -1.81 10.46
C TYR A 49 -6.35 -2.62 9.16
N TRP A 50 -5.17 -3.04 8.68
CA TRP A 50 -5.00 -3.81 7.46
C TRP A 50 -5.90 -5.06 7.41
N GLU A 51 -6.16 -5.71 8.56
CA GLU A 51 -6.99 -6.92 8.63
C GLU A 51 -8.41 -6.70 8.09
N LYS A 52 -8.92 -5.47 8.25
CA LYS A 52 -10.27 -5.08 7.80
C LYS A 52 -10.22 -4.14 6.62
N PHE A 53 -9.31 -3.19 6.60
CA PHE A 53 -9.28 -2.13 5.61
C PHE A 53 -8.88 -2.65 4.23
N ASN A 54 -7.80 -3.42 4.13
CA ASN A 54 -7.33 -3.96 2.85
C ASN A 54 -8.40 -4.77 2.09
N PRO A 55 -9.02 -5.82 2.69
CA PRO A 55 -10.05 -6.58 1.98
C PRO A 55 -11.31 -5.74 1.70
N TRP A 56 -11.68 -4.83 2.59
CA TRP A 56 -12.84 -3.95 2.41
C TRP A 56 -12.64 -2.96 1.26
N LEU A 57 -11.46 -2.34 1.15
CA LEU A 57 -11.13 -1.42 0.07
C LEU A 57 -11.10 -2.14 -1.27
N LYS A 58 -10.55 -3.37 -1.31
CA LYS A 58 -10.54 -4.23 -2.49
C LYS A 58 -11.95 -4.55 -2.99
N GLU A 59 -12.90 -4.77 -2.09
CA GLU A 59 -14.31 -5.01 -2.43
C GLU A 59 -15.01 -3.72 -2.92
N LYS A 60 -14.83 -2.62 -2.20
CA LYS A 60 -15.56 -1.35 -2.45
C LYS A 60 -15.05 -0.59 -3.67
N ALA A 61 -13.74 -0.59 -3.89
CA ALA A 61 -13.08 0.17 -4.93
C ALA A 61 -11.87 -0.60 -5.48
N PRO A 62 -12.09 -1.72 -6.20
CA PRO A 62 -11.01 -2.57 -6.69
C PRO A 62 -9.99 -1.80 -7.54
N ASN A 63 -10.44 -0.84 -8.35
CA ASN A 63 -9.54 -0.03 -9.19
C ASN A 63 -8.62 0.90 -8.36
N LEU A 64 -9.10 1.41 -7.22
CA LEU A 64 -8.26 2.24 -6.33
C LEU A 64 -7.29 1.37 -5.54
N HIS A 65 -7.75 0.20 -5.09
CA HIS A 65 -6.91 -0.81 -4.45
C HIS A 65 -5.75 -1.22 -5.37
N GLU A 66 -6.05 -1.60 -6.61
CA GLU A 66 -5.06 -2.00 -7.63
C GLU A 66 -4.05 -0.87 -7.89
N LYS A 67 -4.51 0.38 -8.06
CA LYS A 67 -3.61 1.53 -8.25
C LYS A 67 -2.65 1.76 -7.09
N ILE A 68 -3.09 1.53 -5.85
CA ILE A 68 -2.23 1.66 -4.67
C ILE A 68 -1.17 0.56 -4.68
N MET A 69 -1.59 -0.68 -4.92
CA MET A 69 -0.68 -1.82 -4.97
C MET A 69 0.33 -1.70 -6.12
N ASP A 70 -0.12 -1.32 -7.32
CA ASP A 70 0.75 -1.12 -8.47
C ASP A 70 1.82 -0.05 -8.21
N ALA A 71 1.44 1.07 -7.58
CA ALA A 71 2.40 2.11 -7.20
C ALA A 71 3.45 1.60 -6.21
N TYR A 72 3.01 0.84 -5.19
CA TYR A 72 3.92 0.24 -4.22
C TYR A 72 4.88 -0.76 -4.88
N TYR A 73 4.37 -1.67 -5.70
CA TYR A 73 5.21 -2.67 -6.38
C TYR A 73 6.18 -2.03 -7.38
N GLN A 74 5.77 -0.99 -8.09
CA GLN A 74 6.66 -0.26 -9.00
C GLN A 74 7.80 0.41 -8.22
N GLU A 75 7.47 1.18 -7.18
CA GLU A 75 8.48 1.83 -6.34
C GLU A 75 9.44 0.81 -5.70
N THR A 76 8.89 -0.29 -5.19
CA THR A 76 9.68 -1.36 -4.58
C THR A 76 10.62 -2.02 -5.59
N SER A 77 10.13 -2.34 -6.80
CA SER A 77 10.98 -2.91 -7.85
C SER A 77 12.10 -1.96 -8.26
N GLU A 78 11.81 -0.65 -8.36
CA GLU A 78 12.84 0.36 -8.63
C GLU A 78 13.89 0.41 -7.52
N ARG A 79 13.47 0.37 -6.24
CA ARG A 79 14.38 0.32 -5.08
C ARG A 79 15.27 -0.93 -5.10
N LEU A 80 14.69 -2.10 -5.35
CA LEU A 80 15.41 -3.37 -5.42
C LEU A 80 16.37 -3.44 -6.61
N SER A 81 16.00 -2.86 -7.75
CA SER A 81 16.81 -2.90 -8.98
C SER A 81 18.02 -1.96 -8.97
N ILE A 82 18.04 -0.94 -8.11
CA ILE A 82 19.14 0.03 -8.00
C ILE A 82 20.25 -0.46 -7.05
N GLY A 83 19.95 -1.38 -6.13
CA GLY A 83 20.90 -1.88 -5.14
C GLY A 83 21.49 -3.24 -5.52
N GLY A 84 22.82 -3.32 -5.65
CA GLY A 84 23.49 -4.62 -5.65
C GLY A 84 23.17 -5.36 -4.34
N TRP A 85 22.60 -6.56 -4.44
CA TRP A 85 22.24 -7.44 -3.32
C TRP A 85 21.78 -6.66 -2.08
N VAL A 86 20.63 -6.00 -2.18
CA VAL A 86 19.97 -5.42 -1.00
C VAL A 86 19.48 -6.60 -0.16
N GLU A 87 20.34 -7.12 0.71
CA GLU A 87 19.92 -7.80 1.93
C GLU A 87 19.23 -6.73 2.79
N SER A 88 17.99 -6.39 2.44
CA SER A 88 17.11 -5.68 3.36
C SER A 88 16.44 -6.76 4.20
N ASP A 89 16.70 -6.72 5.50
CA ASP A 89 16.04 -7.56 6.51
C ASP A 89 14.50 -7.36 6.53
N GLU A 90 13.96 -6.39 5.76
CA GLU A 90 12.53 -6.11 5.63
C GLU A 90 11.83 -7.07 4.65
N PHE A 91 12.55 -7.64 3.68
CA PHE A 91 11.98 -8.54 2.67
C PHE A 91 12.27 -9.98 3.06
N MET A 92 11.21 -10.76 3.35
CA MET A 92 11.38 -12.18 3.65
C MET A 92 11.91 -12.96 2.44
N SER A 93 11.56 -12.53 1.22
CA SER A 93 12.06 -13.15 0.00
C SER A 93 11.91 -12.23 -1.24
N ILE A 94 12.86 -12.37 -2.17
CA ILE A 94 13.01 -11.52 -3.37
C ILE A 94 13.19 -12.41 -4.60
N GLY A 95 12.32 -12.23 -5.60
CA GLY A 95 12.45 -12.83 -6.91
C GLY A 95 13.37 -12.02 -7.82
N HIS A 96 14.09 -12.70 -8.70
CA HIS A 96 14.92 -12.08 -9.74
C HIS A 96 14.58 -12.68 -11.10
N ASP A 97 14.41 -11.82 -12.11
CA ASP A 97 14.28 -12.24 -13.50
C ASP A 97 15.11 -11.36 -14.43
N ILE A 98 14.82 -11.42 -15.74
CA ILE A 98 15.54 -10.64 -16.75
C ILE A 98 15.25 -9.13 -16.67
N ASP A 99 14.10 -8.76 -16.11
CA ASP A 99 13.59 -7.39 -16.09
C ASP A 99 13.84 -6.70 -14.74
N GLY A 100 14.20 -7.45 -13.69
CA GLY A 100 14.71 -6.87 -12.44
C GLY A 100 14.53 -7.75 -11.21
N ALA A 101 14.54 -7.10 -10.05
CA ALA A 101 14.20 -7.70 -8.77
C ALA A 101 12.81 -7.24 -8.29
N TYR A 102 12.07 -8.14 -7.65
CA TYR A 102 10.70 -7.92 -7.21
C TYR A 102 10.38 -8.71 -5.94
N LEU A 103 9.32 -8.31 -5.22
CA LEU A 103 8.79 -9.09 -4.11
C LEU A 103 8.20 -10.39 -4.61
N ASP A 104 8.61 -11.51 -4.02
CA ASP A 104 7.99 -12.79 -4.35
C ASP A 104 6.64 -12.99 -3.64
N PHE A 105 5.99 -14.12 -3.93
CA PHE A 105 4.66 -14.46 -3.39
C PHE A 105 4.63 -14.78 -1.90
N ASP A 106 5.78 -14.98 -1.26
CA ASP A 106 5.87 -15.30 0.16
C ASP A 106 5.75 -14.03 1.03
N ASN A 107 5.81 -12.84 0.40
CA ASN A 107 5.60 -11.58 1.10
C ASN A 107 4.10 -11.29 1.31
N GLU A 108 3.73 -10.98 2.56
CA GLU A 108 2.43 -10.41 2.88
C GLU A 108 2.46 -8.91 2.65
N VAL A 109 1.70 -8.44 1.66
CA VAL A 109 1.61 -7.01 1.29
C VAL A 109 0.15 -6.57 1.36
N VAL A 110 -0.15 -5.68 2.29
CA VAL A 110 -1.53 -5.23 2.54
C VAL A 110 -1.58 -3.72 2.81
N ILE A 111 -2.65 -3.06 2.40
CA ILE A 111 -2.84 -1.62 2.70
C ILE A 111 -3.33 -1.49 4.15
N ASN A 112 -2.59 -0.77 4.99
CA ASN A 112 -2.98 -0.53 6.37
C ASN A 112 -3.88 0.70 6.52
N GLN A 113 -3.43 1.85 6.03
CA GLN A 113 -4.16 3.11 6.16
C GLN A 113 -3.85 4.11 5.06
N ILE A 114 -4.69 5.13 4.93
CA ILE A 114 -4.53 6.23 3.98
C ILE A 114 -4.32 7.54 4.74
N PHE A 115 -3.32 8.31 4.35
CA PHE A 115 -3.07 9.63 4.92
C PHE A 115 -3.63 10.73 4.00
N PRO A 116 -4.49 11.63 4.53
CA PRO A 116 -4.89 12.82 3.82
C PRO A 116 -3.65 13.67 3.44
N PRO A 117 -3.71 14.43 2.33
CA PRO A 117 -2.66 15.38 1.98
C PRO A 117 -2.39 16.33 3.14
N SER A 118 -1.12 16.57 3.44
CA SER A 118 -0.74 17.63 4.39
C SER A 118 -1.19 18.98 3.83
N LYS A 119 -1.78 19.83 4.68
CA LYS A 119 -2.26 21.17 4.32
C LYS A 119 -1.13 22.11 3.91
#